data_AF-A0A914B6H1-F1
#
_entry.id   AF-A0A914B6H1-F1
#
_cell.length_a   1.000
_cell.length_b   1.000
_cell.length_c   1.000
_cell.angle_alpha   90.00
_cell.angle_beta   90.00
_cell.angle_gamma   90.00
#
_symmetry.space_group_name_H-M   'P 1'
#
loop_
_entity.id
_entity.type
_entity.pdbx_description
1 polymer ?
#
loop_
_entity_poly.entity_id
_entity_poly.type
_entity_poly.pdbx_seq_one_letter_code
_entity_poly.pdbx_strand_id
1 'polypeptide(L)'
;MKAFVCAAFLPACNENGDAIPPCRNLCLVTKANCQVSMEDLGLEWPSELDCDVFPTSDENPHCISGPAEDGLPLRVVIHED
;
A
#
# COMPACT_ATOMS: atom_id res chain seq x y z
N MET A 1 12.75 -8.71 -3.55
CA MET A 1 12.73 -8.37 -2.10
C MET A 1 12.92 -6.88 -1.82
N LYS A 2 13.99 -6.20 -2.29
CA LYS A 2 14.21 -4.76 -2.00
C LYS A 2 13.07 -3.83 -2.47
N ALA A 3 12.51 -4.06 -3.66
CA ALA A 3 11.46 -3.21 -4.20
C ALA A 3 10.14 -3.24 -3.39
N PHE A 4 9.76 -4.38 -2.84
CA PHE A 4 8.54 -4.52 -2.03
C PHE A 4 8.65 -3.76 -0.70
N VAL A 5 9.79 -3.91 -0.01
CA VAL A 5 10.06 -3.16 1.23
C VAL A 5 10.19 -1.67 0.93
N CYS A 6 10.90 -1.27 -0.14
CA CYS A 6 10.98 0.15 -0.51
C CYS A 6 9.61 0.75 -0.82
N ALA A 7 8.72 0.07 -1.54
CA ALA A 7 7.38 0.58 -1.83
C ALA A 7 6.45 0.62 -0.60
N ALA A 8 6.61 -0.31 0.35
CA ALA A 8 5.83 -0.33 1.58
C ALA A 8 6.22 0.79 2.57
N PHE A 9 7.49 1.20 2.56
CA PHE A 9 8.02 2.22 3.48
C PHE A 9 8.24 3.60 2.83
N LEU A 10 8.19 3.72 1.50
CA LEU A 10 8.34 4.99 0.77
C LEU A 10 7.04 5.30 0.01
N PRO A 11 6.10 6.03 0.63
CA PRO A 11 4.89 6.46 -0.05
C PRO A 11 5.24 7.39 -1.22
N ALA A 12 4.42 7.37 -2.28
CA ALA A 12 4.52 8.41 -3.30
C ALA A 12 4.17 9.77 -2.69
N CYS A 13 4.66 10.86 -3.27
CA CYS A 13 4.32 12.22 -2.85
C CYS A 13 3.43 12.91 -3.89
N ASN A 14 2.50 13.76 -3.45
CA ASN A 14 1.78 14.68 -4.33
C ASN A 14 2.68 15.88 -4.73
N GLU A 15 2.18 16.79 -5.55
CA GLU A 15 2.92 17.99 -5.99
C GLU A 15 3.32 18.93 -4.85
N ASN A 16 2.58 18.88 -3.73
CA ASN A 16 2.86 19.67 -2.53
C ASN A 16 3.94 19.00 -1.64
N GLY A 17 4.39 17.79 -1.98
CA GLY A 17 5.34 17.00 -1.20
C GLY A 17 4.71 16.16 -0.10
N ASP A 18 3.38 16.12 0.02
CA ASP A 18 2.69 15.29 1.02
C ASP A 18 2.67 13.82 0.58
N ALA A 19 2.87 12.93 1.54
CA ALA A 19 2.77 11.50 1.31
C ALA A 19 1.33 11.08 0.92
N ILE A 20 1.21 10.33 -0.16
CA ILE A 20 -0.03 9.71 -0.63
C ILE A 20 -0.13 8.32 0.03
N PRO A 21 -1.14 8.07 0.88
CA PRO A 21 -1.28 6.79 1.56
C PRO A 21 -1.74 5.68 0.59
N PRO A 22 -1.52 4.39 0.91
CA PRO A 22 -2.20 3.30 0.22
C PRO A 22 -3.70 3.35 0.54
N CYS A 23 -4.54 2.88 -0.38
CA CYS A 23 -5.95 2.66 -0.10
C CYS A 23 -6.14 1.40 0.77
N ARG A 24 -7.21 1.37 1.57
CA ARG A 24 -7.56 0.25 2.44
C ARG A 24 -7.56 -1.10 1.72
N ASN A 25 -8.11 -1.17 0.50
CA ASN A 25 -8.17 -2.40 -0.29
C ASN A 25 -6.78 -2.97 -0.61
N LEU A 26 -5.80 -2.10 -0.93
CA LEU A 26 -4.42 -2.53 -1.20
C LEU A 26 -3.77 -3.11 0.07
N CYS A 27 -4.01 -2.49 1.23
CA CYS A 27 -3.55 -3.03 2.50
C CYS A 27 -4.14 -4.42 2.76
N LEU A 28 -5.46 -4.58 2.60
CA LEU A 28 -6.16 -5.84 2.89
C LEU A 28 -5.60 -7.00 2.04
N VAL A 29 -5.41 -6.78 0.74
CA VAL A 29 -4.81 -7.78 -0.16
C VAL A 29 -3.38 -8.10 0.25
N THR A 30 -2.59 -7.09 0.59
CA THR A 30 -1.19 -7.27 1.03
C THR A 30 -1.10 -8.05 2.34
N LYS A 31 -1.96 -7.70 3.32
CA LYS A 31 -2.06 -8.38 4.61
C LYS A 31 -2.41 -9.85 4.41
N ALA A 32 -3.43 -10.15 3.60
CA ALA A 32 -3.81 -11.54 3.30
C ALA A 32 -2.66 -12.35 2.69
N ASN A 33 -1.86 -11.75 1.81
CA ASN A 33 -0.75 -12.44 1.13
C ASN A 33 0.52 -12.58 1.97
N CYS A 34 0.76 -11.64 2.89
CA CYS A 34 2.04 -11.56 3.62
C CYS A 34 1.96 -11.94 5.09
N GLN A 35 0.77 -11.88 5.72
CA GLN A 35 0.63 -12.09 7.16
C GLN A 35 1.13 -13.48 7.58
N VAL A 36 0.79 -14.53 6.83
CA VAL A 36 1.27 -15.91 7.13
C VAL A 36 2.79 -15.97 7.11
N SER A 37 3.43 -15.36 6.11
CA SER A 37 4.90 -15.32 6.04
C SER A 37 5.54 -14.49 7.16
N MET A 38 4.86 -13.46 7.66
CA MET A 38 5.32 -12.72 8.83
C MET A 38 5.23 -13.58 10.10
N GLU A 39 4.11 -14.27 10.29
CA GLU A 39 3.89 -15.18 11.42
C GLU A 39 4.94 -16.31 11.44
N ASP A 40 5.27 -16.89 10.28
CA ASP A 40 6.33 -17.91 10.13
C ASP A 40 7.72 -17.40 10.52
N LEU A 41 7.95 -16.09 10.40
CA LEU A 41 9.19 -15.42 10.82
C LEU A 41 9.14 -14.94 12.28
N GLY A 42 8.04 -15.16 13.00
CA GLY A 42 7.80 -14.64 14.35
C GLY A 42 7.59 -13.13 14.39
N LEU A 43 7.20 -12.53 13.26
CA LEU A 43 6.87 -11.11 13.14
C LEU A 43 5.36 -10.92 13.20
N GLU A 44 4.91 -9.99 14.04
CA GLU A 44 3.50 -9.60 14.09
C GLU A 44 3.19 -8.55 13.03
N TRP A 45 1.95 -8.52 12.57
CA TRP A 45 1.46 -7.44 11.72
C TRP A 45 1.42 -6.13 12.55
N PRO A 46 2.23 -5.11 12.24
CA PRO A 46 2.33 -3.92 13.07
C PRO A 46 1.07 -3.07 12.96
N SER A 47 0.73 -2.37 14.06
CA SER A 47 -0.44 -1.50 14.14
C SER A 47 -0.41 -0.32 13.16
N GLU A 48 0.77 0.15 12.79
CA GLU A 48 0.99 1.20 11.79
C GLU A 48 0.59 0.74 10.37
N LEU A 49 0.49 -0.58 10.16
CA LEU A 49 -0.02 -1.19 8.93
C LEU A 49 -1.44 -1.75 9.11
N ASP A 50 -2.14 -1.42 10.19
CA ASP A 50 -3.54 -1.82 10.33
C ASP A 50 -4.37 -1.20 9.20
N CYS A 51 -5.14 -2.01 8.48
CA CYS A 51 -5.79 -1.53 7.27
C CYS A 51 -6.86 -0.48 7.54
N ASP A 52 -7.36 -0.40 8.78
CA ASP A 52 -8.32 0.61 9.21
C ASP A 52 -7.71 2.02 9.30
N VAL A 53 -6.38 2.16 9.38
CA VAL A 53 -5.73 3.49 9.35
C VAL A 53 -5.68 4.09 7.95
N PHE A 54 -5.94 3.30 6.91
CA PHE A 54 -5.92 3.73 5.51
C PHE A 54 -7.33 4.10 5.01
N PRO A 55 -7.45 5.13 4.16
CA PRO A 55 -8.73 5.53 3.61
C PRO A 55 -9.22 4.52 2.56
N THR A 56 -10.53 4.38 2.43
CA THR A 56 -11.16 3.86 1.20
C THR A 56 -11.04 4.89 0.09
N SER A 57 -11.17 4.43 -1.16
CA SER A 57 -11.17 5.34 -2.33
C SER A 57 -12.34 6.33 -2.31
N ASP A 58 -13.43 6.00 -1.61
CA ASP A 58 -14.57 6.91 -1.41
C ASP A 58 -14.28 8.00 -0.35
N GLU A 59 -13.46 7.68 0.66
CA GLU A 59 -13.04 8.63 1.71
C GLU A 59 -11.93 9.56 1.24
N ASN A 60 -10.99 9.05 0.45
CA ASN A 60 -9.93 9.84 -0.17
C ASN A 60 -9.61 9.29 -1.57
N PRO A 61 -9.98 10.00 -2.65
CA PRO A 61 -9.64 9.57 -4.01
C PRO A 61 -8.13 9.65 -4.28
N HIS A 62 -7.38 10.40 -3.47
CA HIS A 62 -5.92 10.51 -3.53
C HIS A 62 -5.26 9.46 -2.62
N CYS A 63 -5.57 8.19 -2.84
CA CYS A 63 -4.86 7.06 -2.26
C CYS A 63 -4.41 6.08 -3.34
N ILE A 64 -3.35 5.31 -3.08
CA ILE A 64 -2.79 4.37 -4.04
C ILE A 64 -3.53 3.03 -3.93
N SER A 65 -4.29 2.68 -4.97
CA SER A 65 -4.86 1.34 -5.12
C SER A 65 -3.87 0.40 -5.81
N GLY A 66 -3.92 -0.89 -5.47
CA GLY A 66 -3.14 -1.91 -6.17
C GLY A 66 -3.63 -2.14 -7.60
N PRO A 67 -2.78 -2.71 -8.48
CA PRO A 67 -3.24 -3.18 -9.78
C PRO A 67 -4.25 -4.31 -9.60
N ALA A 68 -5.21 -4.41 -10.54
CA ALA A 68 -5.94 -5.64 -10.78
C ALA A 68 -4.91 -6.73 -11.11
N GLU A 69 -4.82 -7.71 -10.22
CA GLU A 69 -4.30 -9.08 -10.36
C GLU A 69 -3.57 -9.35 -11.68
N ASP A 70 -2.22 -9.27 -11.72
CA ASP A 70 -1.35 -9.90 -12.77
C ASP A 70 0.14 -9.49 -12.65
N GLY A 71 0.71 -9.42 -11.44
CA GLY A 71 2.18 -9.32 -11.25
C GLY A 71 2.90 -8.12 -11.88
N LEU A 72 2.17 -7.09 -12.34
CA LEU A 72 2.76 -5.88 -12.91
C LEU A 72 3.23 -4.96 -11.76
N PRO A 73 4.42 -4.31 -11.87
CA PRO A 73 4.88 -3.36 -10.86
C PRO A 73 3.81 -2.28 -10.61
N LEU A 74 3.76 -1.78 -9.37
CA LEU A 74 2.93 -0.63 -8.98
C LEU A 74 3.09 0.48 -10.03
N ARG A 75 2.10 0.58 -10.92
CA ARG A 75 2.04 1.68 -11.87
C ARG A 75 1.52 2.85 -11.07
N VAL A 76 2.45 3.66 -10.55
CA VAL A 76 2.14 4.98 -10.00
C VAL A 76 1.59 5.78 -11.17
N VAL A 77 0.26 5.82 -11.30
CA VAL A 77 -0.40 6.67 -12.28
C VAL A 77 -0.43 8.05 -11.66
N ILE A 78 0.55 8.89 -11.99
CA ILE A 78 0.41 10.33 -11.80
C ILE A 78 -0.59 10.77 -12.87
N HIS A 79 -1.78 11.20 -12.48
CA HIS A 79 -2.70 11.89 -13.38
C HIS A 79 -2.10 13.26 -13.64
N GLU A 80 -1.34 13.41 -14.72
CA GLU A 80 -0.92 14.71 -15.26
C GLU A 80 -2.01 15.20 -16.23
N ASP A 81 -2.48 16.44 -16.04
CA ASP A 81 -3.13 17.26 -17.07
C ASP A 81 -2.07 18.06 -17.84
#